data_AF-X0SYR0-F1
#
_entry.id   AF-X0SYR0-F1
#
_cell.length_a   1.000
_cell.length_b   1.000
_cell.length_c   1.000
_cell.angle_alpha   90.00
_cell.angle_beta   90.00
_cell.angle_gamma   90.00
#
_symmetry.space_group_name_H-M   'P 1'
#
loop_
_entity.id
_entity.type
_entity.pdbx_description
1 polymer ?
#
loop_
_entity_poly.entity_id
_entity_poly.type
_entity_poly.pdbx_seq_one_letter_code
_entity_poly.pdbx_strand_id
1 'polypeptide(L)'
;EQFVRMLYELGLNEGQLSLLKSEFEKGDGTLDGEKLVAVLEKFGYARPSIISFLRQLGIDEKNLIRIFSLVKMRRATKGVVNVVLEDTNA
;
A
#
# COMPACT_ATOMS: atom_id res chain seq x y z
N GLU A 1 -13.06 -15.38 1.80
CA GLU A 1 -13.49 -15.45 0.38
C GLU A 1 -13.88 -14.10 -0.21
N GLN A 2 -14.65 -13.25 0.48
CA GLN A 2 -15.09 -11.95 -0.02
C GLN A 2 -13.94 -10.98 -0.39
N PHE A 3 -12.90 -10.88 0.43
CA PHE A 3 -11.74 -10.00 0.16
C PHE A 3 -11.04 -10.35 -1.16
N VAL A 4 -10.83 -11.65 -1.44
CA VAL A 4 -10.19 -12.11 -2.67
C VAL A 4 -11.04 -11.79 -3.90
N ARG A 5 -12.37 -11.95 -3.80
CA ARG A 5 -13.31 -11.53 -4.86
C ARG A 5 -13.18 -10.05 -5.18
N MET A 6 -13.13 -9.20 -4.17
CA MET A 6 -13.02 -7.76 -4.37
C MET A 6 -11.68 -7.35 -5.00
N LEU A 7 -10.61 -8.11 -4.76
CA LEU A 7 -9.34 -7.90 -5.45
C LEU A 7 -9.41 -8.27 -6.94
N TYR A 8 -10.15 -9.33 -7.29
CA TYR A 8 -10.45 -9.62 -8.69
C TYR A 8 -11.32 -8.53 -9.34
N GLU A 9 -12.31 -8.00 -8.63
CA GLU A 9 -13.16 -6.90 -9.10
C GLU A 9 -12.38 -5.59 -9.29
N LEU A 10 -11.34 -5.37 -8.47
CA LEU A 10 -10.39 -4.27 -8.67
C LEU A 10 -9.52 -4.48 -9.94
N GLY A 11 -9.52 -5.68 -10.51
CA GLY A 11 -8.81 -6.03 -11.73
C GLY A 11 -7.40 -6.56 -11.49
N LEU A 12 -7.11 -7.13 -10.31
CA LEU A 12 -5.80 -7.76 -10.07
C LEU A 12 -5.71 -9.07 -10.88
N ASN A 13 -4.58 -9.24 -11.57
CA ASN A 13 -4.25 -10.50 -12.23
C ASN A 13 -3.68 -11.53 -11.24
N GLU A 14 -3.57 -12.79 -11.67
CA GLU A 14 -3.08 -13.89 -10.82
C GLU A 14 -1.69 -13.63 -10.24
N GLY A 15 -0.79 -13.00 -11.00
CA GLY A 15 0.56 -12.65 -10.54
C GLY A 15 0.54 -11.59 -9.43
N GLN A 16 -0.26 -10.54 -9.60
CA GLN A 16 -0.46 -9.49 -8.59
C GLN A 16 -1.12 -10.04 -7.33
N LEU A 17 -2.09 -10.94 -7.48
CA LEU A 17 -2.75 -11.63 -6.37
C LEU A 17 -1.79 -12.54 -5.61
N SER A 18 -0.97 -13.30 -6.33
CA SER A 18 0.07 -14.15 -5.73
C SER A 18 1.06 -13.30 -4.92
N LEU A 19 1.50 -12.17 -5.48
CA LEU A 19 2.38 -11.26 -4.77
C LEU A 19 1.70 -10.68 -3.53
N LEU A 20 0.45 -10.23 -3.64
CA LEU A 20 -0.31 -9.72 -2.51
C LEU A 20 -0.43 -10.78 -1.40
N LYS A 21 -0.80 -12.03 -1.74
CA LYS A 21 -0.86 -13.16 -0.80
C LYS A 21 0.48 -13.41 -0.12
N SER A 22 1.58 -13.37 -0.86
CA SER A 22 2.92 -13.54 -0.26
C SER A 22 3.25 -12.45 0.76
N GLU A 23 2.75 -11.23 0.58
CA GLU A 23 2.93 -10.14 1.54
C GLU A 23 2.05 -10.32 2.79
N PHE A 24 0.89 -10.99 2.70
CA PHE A 24 0.12 -11.43 3.87
C PHE A 24 0.84 -12.55 4.64
N GLU A 25 1.39 -13.53 3.92
CA GLU A 25 2.06 -14.71 4.49
C GLU A 25 3.39 -14.38 5.17
N LYS A 26 4.13 -13.38 4.69
CA LYS A 26 5.36 -12.87 5.33
C LYS A 26 5.08 -12.10 6.63
N GLY A 27 3.83 -11.69 6.86
CA GLY A 27 3.38 -11.02 8.08
C GLY A 27 2.80 -11.99 9.11
N ASP A 28 2.05 -11.46 10.06
CA ASP A 28 1.23 -12.19 11.03
C ASP A 28 -0.14 -12.62 10.46
N GLY A 29 -0.25 -12.70 9.13
CA GLY A 29 -1.53 -12.89 8.44
C GLY A 29 -2.40 -11.63 8.37
N THR A 30 -1.92 -10.49 8.85
CA THR A 30 -2.58 -9.19 8.70
C THR A 30 -1.85 -8.32 7.68
N LEU A 31 -2.61 -7.54 6.93
CA LEU A 31 -2.06 -6.57 5.99
C LEU A 31 -2.51 -5.19 6.41
N ASP A 32 -1.58 -4.40 6.93
CA ASP A 32 -1.82 -2.99 7.26
C ASP A 32 -2.40 -2.26 6.05
N GLY A 33 -3.45 -1.47 6.26
CA GLY A 33 -4.08 -0.68 5.19
C GLY A 33 -3.07 0.20 4.44
N GLU A 34 -2.01 0.66 5.11
CA GLU A 34 -0.89 1.38 4.46
C GLU A 34 -0.08 0.53 3.50
N LYS A 35 0.23 -0.71 3.88
CA LYS A 35 0.98 -1.65 3.03
C LYS A 35 0.14 -2.04 1.83
N LEU A 36 -1.16 -2.29 2.04
CA LEU A 36 -2.13 -2.55 0.97
C LEU A 36 -2.14 -1.42 -0.06
N VAL A 37 -2.34 -0.18 0.40
CA VAL A 37 -2.35 1.00 -0.47
C VAL A 37 -1.02 1.12 -1.23
N ALA A 38 0.11 0.95 -0.54
CA ALA A 38 1.42 1.06 -1.17
C ALA A 38 1.65 -0.02 -2.25
N VAL A 39 1.16 -1.24 -2.05
CA VAL A 39 1.24 -2.32 -3.05
C VAL A 39 0.33 -2.04 -4.24
N LEU A 40 -0.91 -1.62 -4.00
CA LEU A 40 -1.84 -1.27 -5.08
C LEU A 40 -1.34 -0.08 -5.91
N GLU A 41 -0.76 0.93 -5.29
CA GLU A 41 -0.13 2.05 -6.01
C GLU A 41 1.07 1.57 -6.85
N LYS A 42 1.88 0.62 -6.37
CA LYS A 42 2.98 0.01 -7.14
C LYS A 42 2.49 -0.79 -8.34
N PHE A 43 1.32 -1.39 -8.25
CA PHE A 43 0.66 -2.07 -9.38
C PHE A 43 0.07 -1.09 -10.40
N GLY A 44 0.11 0.22 -10.12
CA GLY A 44 -0.38 1.25 -11.02
C GLY A 44 -1.85 1.63 -10.81
N TYR A 45 -2.49 1.13 -9.74
CA TYR A 45 -3.88 1.53 -9.45
C TYR A 45 -3.94 2.99 -9.02
N ALA A 46 -4.86 3.74 -9.63
CA ALA A 46 -5.08 5.13 -9.30
C ALA A 46 -5.65 5.28 -7.88
N ARG A 47 -5.23 6.35 -7.20
CA ARG A 47 -5.66 6.65 -5.82
C ARG A 47 -7.19 6.64 -5.63
N PRO A 48 -8.01 7.21 -6.54
CA PRO A 48 -9.48 7.15 -6.42
C PRO A 48 -10.02 5.71 -6.42
N SER A 49 -9.46 4.82 -7.26
CA SER A 49 -9.84 3.41 -7.33
C SER A 49 -9.52 2.69 -6.02
N ILE A 50 -8.36 2.96 -5.45
CA ILE A 50 -7.95 2.41 -4.15
C ILE A 50 -8.87 2.92 -3.03
N ILE A 51 -9.22 4.21 -3.01
CA ILE A 51 -10.17 4.77 -2.03
C ILE A 51 -11.53 4.07 -2.14
N SER A 52 -12.05 3.92 -3.36
CA SER A 52 -13.32 3.23 -3.61
C SER A 52 -13.29 1.80 -3.09
N PHE A 53 -12.21 1.07 -3.36
CA PHE A 53 -12.01 -0.29 -2.88
C PHE A 53 -11.99 -0.36 -1.34
N LEU A 54 -11.26 0.52 -0.67
CA LEU A 54 -11.20 0.55 0.79
C LEU A 54 -12.57 0.90 1.42
N ARG A 55 -13.35 1.78 0.77
CA ARG A 55 -14.73 2.07 1.20
C ARG A 55 -15.64 0.85 1.07
N GLN A 56 -15.50 0.08 -0.02
CA GLN A 56 -16.25 -1.17 -0.18
C GLN A 56 -15.87 -2.23 0.87
N LEU A 57 -14.64 -2.18 1.41
CA LEU A 57 -14.22 -3.00 2.55
C LEU A 57 -14.80 -2.51 3.90
N GLY A 58 -15.58 -1.43 3.90
CA GLY A 58 -16.17 -0.87 5.12
C GLY A 58 -15.23 0.05 5.89
N ILE A 59 -14.10 0.48 5.30
CA ILE A 59 -13.20 1.45 5.94
C ILE A 59 -13.85 2.83 5.86
N ASP A 60 -14.06 3.43 7.03
CA ASP A 60 -14.66 4.75 7.18
C ASP A 60 -13.67 5.88 6.84
N GLU A 61 -14.23 7.07 6.59
CA GLU A 61 -13.48 8.23 6.12
C GLU A 61 -12.32 8.63 7.05
N LYS A 62 -12.51 8.52 8.38
CA LYS A 62 -11.48 8.84 9.36
C LYS A 62 -10.27 7.92 9.22
N ASN A 63 -10.50 6.62 9.02
CA ASN A 63 -9.44 5.66 8.81
C ASN A 63 -8.80 5.79 7.42
N LEU A 64 -9.56 6.13 6.37
CA LEU A 64 -8.99 6.45 5.06
C LEU A 64 -8.00 7.62 5.13
N ILE A 65 -8.39 8.72 5.77
CA ILE A 65 -7.52 9.90 5.96
C ILE A 65 -6.25 9.48 6.71
N ARG A 66 -6.38 8.68 7.78
CA ARG A 66 -5.24 8.18 8.55
C ARG A 66 -4.29 7.35 7.69
N ILE A 67 -4.82 6.35 6.96
CA ILE A 67 -4.04 5.47 6.09
C ILE A 67 -3.26 6.29 5.05
N PHE A 68 -3.93 7.19 4.32
CA PHE A 68 -3.28 7.97 3.28
C PHE A 68 -2.30 9.01 3.82
N SER A 69 -2.50 9.49 5.06
CA SER A 69 -1.53 10.34 5.75
C SER A 69 -0.27 9.55 6.10
N LEU A 70 -0.41 8.34 6.62
CA LEU A 70 0.73 7.48 6.98
C LEU A 70 1.50 7.00 5.75
N VAL A 71 0.82 6.66 4.65
CA VAL A 71 1.45 6.38 3.35
C VAL A 71 2.27 7.57 2.86
N LYS A 72 1.72 8.79 2.96
CA LYS A 72 2.44 10.03 2.59
C LYS A 72 3.67 10.26 3.47
N MET A 73 3.55 10.08 4.79
CA MET A 73 4.66 10.21 5.73
C MET A 73 5.77 9.21 5.43
N ARG A 74 5.44 7.93 5.25
CA ARG A 74 6.42 6.89 4.91
C ARG A 74 7.15 7.17 3.60
N ARG A 75 6.46 7.73 2.59
CA ARG A 75 7.10 8.18 1.34
C ARG A 75 8.04 9.36 1.58
N ALA A 76 7.64 10.34 2.39
CA ALA A 76 8.51 11.46 2.76
C ALA A 76 9.77 10.96 3.49
N THR A 77 9.63 10.04 4.44
CA THR A 77 10.78 9.43 5.14
C THR A 77 11.70 8.64 4.19
N LYS A 78 11.14 7.93 3.21
CA LYS A 78 11.94 7.25 2.15
C LYS A 78 12.56 8.21 1.15
N GLY A 79 12.04 9.43 1.00
CA GLY A 79 12.67 10.50 0.22
C GLY A 79 13.83 11.17 0.96
N VAL A 80 13.84 11.09 2.30
CA VAL A 80 14.99 11.43 3.15
C VAL A 80 15.92 10.21 3.23
N VAL A 81 16.42 9.73 2.09
CA VAL A 81 17.65 8.92 2.09
C VAL A 81 18.79 9.92 2.21
N ASN A 82 19.49 9.82 3.35
CA ASN A 82 20.62 10.64 3.74
C ASN A 82 21.62 10.83 2.59
N VAL A 83 21.70 12.05 2.07
CA VAL A 83 22.93 12.50 1.40
C VAL A 83 23.93 12.77 2.52
N VAL A 84 24.67 11.74 2.94
CA VAL A 84 25.93 11.94 3.64
C VAL A 84 26.90 12.39 2.55
N LEU A 85 27.18 13.68 2.48
CA LEU A 85 28.39 14.14 1.82
C LEU A 85 29.53 13.64 2.71
N GLU A 86 30.17 12.54 2.31
CA GLU A 86 31.50 12.26 2.81
C GLU A 86 32.38 13.41 2.32
N ASP A 87 32.67 14.37 3.20
CA ASP A 87 33.74 15.33 2.99
C ASP A 87 35.01 14.52 2.76
N THR A 88 35.37 14.39 1.49
CA THR A 88 36.58 13.70 1.08
C THR A 88 37.73 14.56 1.56
N ASN A 89 38.47 14.07 2.55
CA ASN A 89 39.72 14.67 3.03
C ASN A 89 40.60 15.13 1.85
N ALA A 90 40.92 16.42 1.84
CA ALA A 90 42.06 16.98 1.12
C ALA A 90 42.69 18.08 1.99
#